data_AF-A0A1C0UV22-F1
#
_entry.id   AF-A0A1C0UV22-F1
#
_cell.length_a   1.000
_cell.length_b   1.000
_cell.length_c   1.000
_cell.angle_alpha   90.00
_cell.angle_beta   90.00
_cell.angle_gamma   90.00
#
_symmetry.space_group_name_H-M   'P 1'
#
loop_
_entity.id
_entity.type
_entity.pdbx_description
1 polymer ?
#
loop_
_entity_poly.entity_id
_entity_poly.type
_entity_poly.pdbx_seq_one_letter_code
_entity_poly.pdbx_strand_id
1 'polypeptide(L)'
;MQKKISHIKNCTFAVIFAESLIVIPMLVLTLGKSVNLKCQRLEPNYVKCQQQVSHLYGLWSNTFTSFRLTGVEVEEYVFKEDLPEGTYIYLKTNNQGEELYFYGSNLKTAVADKQRLETLLSNHGQASLEITVKDTYLSALDFLTTLVGLNIIIIFSIALFSLVTLIIFVLTLVTASHFFSKTK
;
A
#
# COMPACT_ATOMS: atom_id res chain seq x y z
N MET A 1 -46.20 -5.91 -0.94
CA MET A 1 -45.03 -5.06 -0.57
C MET A 1 -43.67 -5.76 -0.63
N GLN A 2 -43.57 -7.10 -0.65
CA GLN A 2 -42.27 -7.82 -0.71
C GLN A 2 -41.43 -7.61 -1.99
N LYS A 3 -42.05 -7.45 -3.17
CA LYS A 3 -41.32 -7.32 -4.45
C LYS A 3 -40.47 -6.04 -4.57
N LYS A 4 -40.86 -4.93 -3.93
CA LYS A 4 -40.14 -3.64 -4.06
C LYS A 4 -38.83 -3.60 -3.27
N ILE A 5 -38.73 -4.35 -2.17
CA ILE A 5 -37.55 -4.36 -1.29
C ILE A 5 -36.40 -5.19 -1.89
N SER A 6 -36.74 -6.24 -2.66
CA SER A 6 -35.75 -7.10 -3.34
C SER A 6 -34.96 -6.34 -4.41
N HIS A 7 -35.61 -5.48 -5.19
CA HIS A 7 -34.92 -4.68 -6.23
C HIS A 7 -33.98 -3.62 -5.63
N ILE A 8 -34.34 -3.03 -4.49
CA ILE A 8 -33.49 -2.05 -3.82
C ILE A 8 -32.23 -2.74 -3.27
N LYS A 9 -32.37 -3.87 -2.56
CA LYS A 9 -31.20 -4.65 -2.07
C LYS A 9 -30.26 -5.06 -3.20
N ASN A 10 -30.78 -5.50 -4.34
CA ASN A 10 -29.97 -5.90 -5.48
C ASN A 10 -29.25 -4.72 -6.15
N CYS A 11 -29.90 -3.56 -6.27
CA CYS A 11 -29.25 -2.34 -6.79
C CYS A 11 -28.15 -1.83 -5.86
N THR A 12 -28.38 -1.80 -4.54
CA THR A 12 -27.35 -1.32 -3.60
C THR A 12 -26.14 -2.25 -3.57
N PHE A 13 -26.35 -3.57 -3.62
CA PHE A 13 -25.25 -4.54 -3.73
C PHE A 13 -24.47 -4.39 -5.04
N ALA A 14 -25.16 -4.13 -6.16
CA ALA A 14 -24.52 -3.93 -7.45
C ALA A 14 -23.66 -2.66 -7.49
N VAL A 15 -24.11 -1.57 -6.87
CA VAL A 15 -23.33 -0.32 -6.76
C VAL A 15 -22.11 -0.51 -5.87
N ILE A 16 -22.26 -1.16 -4.71
CA ILE A 16 -21.12 -1.45 -3.82
C ILE A 16 -20.09 -2.35 -4.54
N PHE A 17 -20.55 -3.39 -5.25
CA PHE A 17 -19.65 -4.25 -6.02
C PHE A 17 -18.96 -3.47 -7.14
N ALA A 18 -19.68 -2.64 -7.90
CA ALA A 18 -19.13 -1.87 -8.99
C ALA A 18 -18.09 -0.83 -8.52
N GLU A 19 -18.38 -0.09 -7.45
CA GLU A 19 -17.41 0.85 -6.87
C GLU A 19 -16.21 0.12 -6.29
N SER A 20 -16.41 -1.00 -5.58
CA SER A 20 -15.30 -1.82 -5.08
C SER A 20 -14.41 -2.34 -6.22
N LEU A 21 -15.01 -2.81 -7.32
CA LEU A 21 -14.30 -3.35 -8.48
C LEU A 21 -13.49 -2.31 -9.27
N ILE A 22 -13.81 -1.02 -9.15
CA ILE A 22 -13.09 0.06 -9.85
C ILE A 22 -12.11 0.75 -8.91
N VAL A 23 -12.56 1.07 -7.69
CA VAL A 23 -11.80 1.83 -6.69
C VAL A 23 -10.64 0.99 -6.15
N ILE A 24 -10.83 -0.31 -5.90
CA ILE A 24 -9.78 -1.17 -5.34
C ILE A 24 -8.60 -1.34 -6.33
N PRO A 25 -8.80 -1.71 -7.61
CA PRO A 25 -7.70 -1.78 -8.55
C PRO A 25 -7.02 -0.43 -8.78
N MET A 26 -7.78 0.67 -8.85
CA MET A 26 -7.24 2.01 -9.07
C MET A 26 -6.41 2.50 -7.86
N LEU A 27 -6.77 2.11 -6.64
CA LEU A 27 -6.01 2.40 -5.42
C LEU A 27 -4.77 1.52 -5.25
N VAL A 28 -4.88 0.23 -5.56
CA VAL A 28 -3.71 -0.67 -5.63
C VAL A 28 -2.71 -0.16 -6.66
N LEU A 29 -3.20 0.26 -7.83
CA LEU A 29 -2.36 0.86 -8.86
C LEU A 29 -1.80 2.24 -8.47
N THR A 30 -2.35 2.98 -7.50
CA THR A 30 -1.84 4.33 -7.17
C THR A 30 -0.78 4.38 -6.07
N LEU A 31 -0.69 3.37 -5.21
CA LEU A 31 0.18 3.42 -4.02
C LEU A 31 1.43 2.54 -4.09
N GLY A 32 1.50 1.60 -5.04
CA GLY A 32 2.65 0.69 -5.14
C GLY A 32 3.89 1.35 -5.72
N LYS A 33 4.99 1.33 -4.96
CA LYS A 33 6.34 1.59 -5.47
C LYS A 33 7.13 0.28 -5.47
N SER A 34 7.85 0.01 -6.53
CA SER A 34 8.83 -1.07 -6.57
C SER A 34 10.12 -0.58 -7.17
N VAL A 35 11.21 -1.16 -6.72
CA VAL A 35 12.54 -0.89 -7.24
C VAL A 35 13.10 -2.19 -7.76
N ASN A 36 13.53 -2.16 -9.02
CA ASN A 36 14.23 -3.24 -9.66
C ASN A 36 15.69 -2.83 -9.85
N LEU A 37 16.60 -3.56 -9.21
CA LEU A 37 18.04 -3.44 -9.36
C LEU A 37 18.53 -4.57 -10.26
N LYS A 38 19.09 -4.20 -11.40
CA LYS A 38 19.75 -5.13 -12.33
C LYS A 38 21.25 -4.91 -12.28
N CYS A 39 21.98 -5.93 -11.90
CA CYS A 39 23.45 -5.92 -11.84
C CYS A 39 24.03 -6.99 -12.77
N GLN A 40 25.07 -6.63 -13.51
CA GLN A 40 25.80 -7.51 -14.40
C GLN A 40 27.30 -7.35 -14.18
N ARG A 41 27.98 -8.47 -13.95
CA ARG A 41 29.45 -8.53 -13.92
C ARG A 41 29.97 -8.51 -15.35
N LEU A 42 30.72 -7.46 -15.71
CA LEU A 42 31.34 -7.34 -17.03
C LEU A 42 32.80 -7.81 -17.00
N GLU A 43 33.50 -7.56 -15.90
CA GLU A 43 34.90 -7.99 -15.69
C GLU A 43 35.07 -8.45 -14.23
N PRO A 44 36.14 -9.19 -13.91
CA PRO A 44 36.50 -9.48 -12.52
C PRO A 44 36.64 -8.16 -11.74
N ASN A 45 35.89 -8.01 -10.64
CA ASN A 45 35.81 -6.78 -9.84
C ASN A 45 35.17 -5.56 -10.54
N TYR A 46 34.42 -5.79 -11.64
CA TYR A 46 33.60 -4.78 -12.29
C TYR A 46 32.15 -5.27 -12.44
N VAL A 47 31.28 -4.75 -11.59
CA VAL A 47 29.84 -4.99 -11.63
C VAL A 47 29.13 -3.69 -12.01
N LYS A 48 28.41 -3.72 -13.13
CA LYS A 48 27.56 -2.62 -13.60
C LYS A 48 26.15 -2.84 -13.09
N CYS A 49 25.59 -1.88 -12.37
CA CYS A 49 24.22 -1.94 -11.89
C CYS A 49 23.38 -0.82 -12.50
N GLN A 50 22.08 -1.06 -12.60
CA GLN A 50 21.10 -0.08 -13.02
C GLN A 50 19.84 -0.24 -12.18
N GLN A 51 19.36 0.88 -11.64
CA GLN A 51 18.16 0.93 -10.84
C GLN A 51 17.00 1.47 -11.68
N GLN A 52 15.88 0.74 -11.64
CA GLN A 52 14.60 1.16 -12.20
C GLN A 52 13.61 1.28 -11.06
N VAL A 53 13.13 2.49 -10.82
CA VAL A 53 12.06 2.75 -9.87
C VAL A 53 10.75 2.74 -10.64
N SER A 54 9.91 1.76 -10.34
CA SER A 54 8.57 1.61 -10.88
C SER A 54 7.58 2.18 -9.89
N HIS A 55 6.84 3.19 -10.33
CA HIS A 55 5.67 3.71 -9.64
C HIS A 55 4.43 3.03 -10.19
N LEU A 56 3.37 3.04 -9.39
CA LEU A 56 2.06 2.56 -9.81
C LEU A 56 2.09 1.08 -10.28
N TYR A 57 2.88 0.24 -9.61
CA TYR A 57 3.17 -1.15 -10.00
C TYR A 57 3.65 -1.33 -11.46
N GLY A 58 4.36 -0.35 -12.03
CA GLY A 58 5.00 -0.45 -13.34
C GLY A 58 4.29 0.30 -14.48
N LEU A 59 3.20 1.02 -14.21
CA LEU A 59 2.59 1.92 -15.20
C LEU A 59 3.48 3.14 -15.50
N TRP A 60 4.31 3.55 -14.54
CA TRP A 60 5.32 4.57 -14.75
C TRP A 60 6.63 4.10 -14.15
N SER A 61 7.75 4.27 -14.87
CA SER A 61 9.05 3.89 -14.34
C SER A 61 10.11 4.90 -14.73
N ASN A 62 10.97 5.22 -13.78
CA ASN A 62 12.16 6.02 -13.98
C ASN A 62 13.38 5.13 -13.85
N THR A 63 14.20 5.11 -14.90
CA THR A 63 15.44 4.33 -14.91
C THR A 63 16.61 5.28 -14.75
N PHE A 64 17.38 5.09 -13.70
CA PHE A 64 18.56 5.90 -13.44
C PHE A 64 19.72 5.47 -14.35
N THR A 65 20.73 6.34 -14.46
CA THR A 65 21.98 6.03 -15.15
C THR A 65 22.67 4.85 -14.49
N SER A 66 23.25 3.96 -15.30
CA SER A 66 23.98 2.81 -14.76
C SER A 66 25.24 3.26 -14.02
N PHE A 67 25.53 2.60 -12.90
CA PHE A 67 26.68 2.89 -12.05
C PHE A 67 27.55 1.64 -11.85
N ARG A 68 28.79 1.85 -11.40
CA ARG A 68 29.70 0.76 -11.01
C ARG A 68 29.51 0.47 -9.52
N LEU A 69 29.16 -0.77 -9.21
CA LEU A 69 29.07 -1.25 -7.83
C LEU A 69 30.48 -1.59 -7.31
N THR A 70 30.80 -1.10 -6.11
CA THR A 70 32.09 -1.30 -5.44
C THR A 70 31.98 -1.95 -4.08
N GLY A 71 30.81 -1.87 -3.44
CA GLY A 71 30.55 -2.44 -2.13
C GLY A 71 29.07 -2.33 -1.77
N VAL A 72 28.67 -3.08 -0.73
CA VAL A 72 27.29 -3.16 -0.27
C VAL A 72 27.27 -3.13 1.25
N GLU A 73 26.47 -2.24 1.82
CA GLU A 73 26.26 -2.18 3.26
C GLU A 73 24.77 -2.31 3.57
N VAL A 74 24.46 -2.93 4.71
CA VAL A 74 23.08 -2.97 5.24
C VAL A 74 23.10 -2.08 6.46
N GLU A 75 22.20 -1.11 6.50
CA GLU A 75 21.98 -0.27 7.66
C GLU A 75 20.55 -0.51 8.16
N GLU A 76 20.45 -0.85 9.45
CA GLU A 76 19.19 -0.82 10.17
C GLU A 76 18.94 0.63 10.58
N TYR A 77 17.93 1.24 9.96
CA TYR A 77 17.55 2.61 10.28
C TYR A 77 16.52 2.57 11.41
N VAL A 78 16.96 2.99 12.60
CA VAL A 78 16.11 3.23 13.77
C VAL A 78 16.20 4.72 14.07
N PHE A 79 15.24 5.55 13.63
CA PHE A 79 15.31 6.99 13.87
C PHE A 79 13.98 7.65 14.27
N LYS A 80 14.11 8.42 15.36
CA LYS A 80 13.35 9.57 15.89
C LYS A 80 11.92 9.79 15.36
N GLU A 81 10.98 9.34 16.19
CA GLU A 81 9.62 9.86 16.45
C GLU A 81 8.57 9.82 15.32
N ASP A 82 8.92 9.93 14.02
CA ASP A 82 7.90 10.15 12.97
C ASP A 82 7.90 9.16 11.78
N LEU A 83 8.86 8.24 11.67
CA LEU A 83 8.92 7.24 10.59
C LEU A 83 8.99 5.80 11.14
N PRO A 84 8.35 4.81 10.48
CA PRO A 84 8.43 3.42 10.90
C PRO A 84 9.85 2.88 10.73
N GLU A 85 10.29 2.05 11.68
CA GLU A 85 11.57 1.33 11.60
C GLU A 85 11.71 0.60 10.27
N GLY A 86 12.90 0.62 9.69
CA GLY A 86 13.18 -0.22 8.54
C GLY A 86 14.64 -0.32 8.15
N THR A 87 14.90 -1.22 7.22
CA THR A 87 16.21 -1.65 6.78
C THR A 87 16.47 -1.10 5.38
N TYR A 88 17.70 -0.66 5.12
CA TYR A 88 18.15 -0.22 3.80
C TYR A 88 19.39 -1.00 3.38
N ILE A 89 19.56 -1.16 2.07
CA ILE A 89 20.84 -1.59 1.49
C ILE A 89 21.47 -0.37 0.84
N TYR A 90 22.65 0.03 1.32
CA TYR A 90 23.45 1.08 0.70
C TYR A 90 24.38 0.49 -0.35
N LEU A 91 24.35 1.00 -1.59
CA LEU A 91 25.27 0.60 -2.64
C LEU A 91 26.39 1.62 -2.78
N LYS A 92 27.63 1.17 -2.56
CA LYS A 92 28.81 2.02 -2.76
C LYS A 92 29.15 2.07 -4.24
N THR A 93 29.29 3.28 -4.79
CA THR A 93 29.78 3.52 -6.15
C THR A 93 31.07 4.34 -6.14
N ASN A 94 31.76 4.42 -7.28
CA ASN A 94 33.04 5.14 -7.40
C ASN A 94 32.94 6.67 -7.18
N ASN A 95 31.80 7.29 -7.49
CA ASN A 95 31.71 8.76 -7.59
C ASN A 95 30.78 9.42 -6.57
N GLN A 96 29.92 8.66 -5.89
CA GLN A 96 29.03 9.05 -4.80
C GLN A 96 28.37 7.77 -4.28
N GLY A 97 28.16 7.61 -2.99
CA GLY A 97 27.34 6.49 -2.54
C GLY A 97 25.89 6.74 -2.96
N GLU A 98 25.30 5.77 -3.66
CA GLU A 98 23.91 5.85 -4.10
C GLU A 98 23.07 5.16 -3.02
N GLU A 99 22.16 5.91 -2.39
CA GLU A 99 21.19 5.34 -1.48
C GLU A 99 20.30 4.36 -2.24
N LEU A 100 20.40 3.08 -1.91
CA LEU A 100 19.43 2.11 -2.38
C LEU A 100 18.32 1.89 -1.36
N TYR A 101 17.16 1.68 -1.95
CA TYR A 101 15.83 1.79 -1.39
C TYR A 101 15.51 0.88 -0.18
N PHE A 102 14.42 1.26 0.48
CA PHE A 102 13.83 0.73 1.71
C PHE A 102 13.32 -0.71 1.59
N TYR A 103 13.80 -1.60 2.47
CA TYR A 103 13.30 -2.97 2.67
C TYR A 103 12.21 -3.06 3.76
N GLY A 104 11.78 -1.92 4.33
CA GLY A 104 10.88 -1.91 5.49
C GLY A 104 11.48 -2.69 6.66
N SER A 105 10.67 -3.33 7.50
CA SER A 105 11.14 -4.13 8.63
C SER A 105 11.75 -5.50 8.26
N ASN A 106 11.94 -5.79 6.97
CA ASN A 106 12.38 -7.11 6.50
C ASN A 106 13.92 -7.24 6.39
N LEU A 107 14.58 -7.24 7.54
CA LEU A 107 16.03 -7.41 7.66
C LEU A 107 16.53 -8.72 7.00
N LYS A 108 15.79 -9.81 7.15
CA LYS A 108 16.19 -11.12 6.61
C LYS A 108 16.36 -11.08 5.09
N THR A 109 15.43 -10.43 4.39
CA THR A 109 15.52 -10.27 2.93
C THR A 109 16.65 -9.32 2.55
N ALA A 110 16.85 -8.22 3.31
CA ALA A 110 17.95 -7.30 3.06
C ALA A 110 19.34 -7.98 3.19
N VAL A 111 19.55 -8.78 4.24
CA VAL A 111 20.80 -9.52 4.45
C VAL A 111 21.03 -10.57 3.36
N ALA A 112 19.98 -11.28 2.93
CA ALA A 112 20.08 -12.25 1.86
C ALA A 112 20.47 -11.61 0.51
N ASP A 113 19.88 -10.46 0.19
CA ASP A 113 20.21 -9.72 -1.04
C ASP A 113 21.60 -9.08 -0.98
N LYS A 114 22.04 -8.59 0.18
CA LYS A 114 23.43 -8.17 0.40
C LYS A 114 24.40 -9.29 0.07
N GLN A 115 24.18 -10.49 0.62
CA GLN A 115 25.08 -11.63 0.38
C GLN A 115 25.13 -12.02 -1.10
N ARG A 116 24.00 -11.92 -1.82
CA ARG A 116 23.94 -12.17 -3.27
C ARG A 116 24.73 -11.13 -4.07
N LEU A 117 24.64 -9.85 -3.70
CA LEU A 117 25.42 -8.78 -4.33
C LEU A 117 26.92 -8.90 -4.04
N GLU A 118 27.31 -9.26 -2.80
CA GLU A 118 28.70 -9.53 -2.43
C GLU A 118 29.26 -10.75 -3.17
N THR A 119 28.44 -11.78 -3.37
CA THR A 119 28.79 -12.95 -4.20
C THR A 119 29.07 -12.54 -5.65
N LEU A 120 28.22 -11.67 -6.21
CA LEU A 120 28.42 -11.12 -7.56
C LEU A 120 29.74 -10.32 -7.67
N LEU A 121 30.07 -9.51 -6.66
CA LEU A 121 31.31 -8.72 -6.57
C LEU A 121 32.56 -9.58 -6.41
N SER A 122 32.50 -10.64 -5.60
CA SER A 122 33.63 -11.53 -5.29
C SER A 122 33.97 -12.53 -6.40
N ASN A 123 33.41 -12.33 -7.60
CA ASN A 123 33.60 -13.20 -8.77
C ASN A 123 33.15 -14.67 -8.58
N HIS A 124 32.35 -14.95 -7.54
CA HIS A 124 31.80 -16.28 -7.30
C HIS A 124 30.34 -16.32 -7.79
N GLY A 125 29.94 -17.40 -8.46
CA GLY A 125 28.54 -17.56 -8.91
C GLY A 125 28.14 -16.79 -10.18
N GLN A 126 26.86 -16.44 -10.27
CA GLN A 126 26.18 -15.93 -11.47
C GLN A 126 26.78 -14.62 -11.99
N ALA A 127 26.76 -14.41 -13.32
CA ALA A 127 27.27 -13.21 -13.96
C ALA A 127 26.27 -12.03 -13.97
N SER A 128 25.01 -12.29 -13.61
CA SER A 128 23.96 -11.28 -13.49
C SER A 128 23.09 -11.57 -12.29
N LEU A 129 22.52 -10.50 -11.73
CA LEU A 129 21.64 -10.54 -10.57
C LEU A 129 20.52 -9.52 -10.78
N GLU A 130 19.29 -9.95 -10.55
CA GLU A 130 18.12 -9.09 -10.52
C GLU A 130 17.48 -9.17 -9.13
N ILE A 131 17.28 -8.01 -8.52
CA ILE A 131 16.65 -7.85 -7.21
C ILE A 131 15.45 -6.93 -7.40
N THR A 132 14.27 -7.38 -7.00
CA THR A 132 13.06 -6.56 -6.99
C THR A 132 12.57 -6.38 -5.56
N VAL A 133 12.65 -5.15 -5.08
CA VAL A 133 12.12 -4.74 -3.78
C VAL A 133 10.77 -4.07 -4.00
N LYS A 134 9.74 -4.52 -3.27
CA LYS A 134 8.42 -3.89 -3.31
C LYS A 134 8.23 -3.14 -2.01
N ASP A 135 8.06 -1.82 -2.12
CA ASP A 135 7.66 -0.99 -1.00
C ASP A 135 6.13 -1.01 -0.94
N THR A 136 5.61 -1.93 -0.13
CA THR A 136 4.19 -1.97 0.20
C THR A 136 4.01 -1.36 1.58
N TYR A 137 3.90 -0.03 1.62
CA TYR A 137 3.60 0.73 2.86
C TYR A 137 2.30 0.24 3.53
N LEU A 138 1.34 -0.23 2.72
CA LEU A 138 0.17 -0.98 3.15
C LEU A 138 0.04 -2.19 2.23
N SER A 139 -0.12 -3.39 2.79
CA SER A 139 -0.53 -4.51 1.96
C SER A 139 -1.90 -4.15 1.35
N ALA A 140 -2.12 -4.50 0.08
CA ALA A 140 -3.42 -4.26 -0.56
C ALA A 140 -4.59 -4.82 0.28
N LEU A 141 -4.31 -5.85 1.08
CA LEU A 141 -5.23 -6.44 2.04
C LEU A 141 -5.51 -5.52 3.24
N ASP A 142 -4.49 -4.91 3.86
CA ASP A 142 -4.66 -4.00 5.01
C ASP A 142 -5.40 -2.72 4.63
N PHE A 143 -5.18 -2.22 3.42
CA PHE A 143 -5.94 -1.09 2.92
C PHE A 143 -7.40 -1.47 2.67
N LEU A 144 -7.65 -2.65 2.11
CA LEU A 144 -9.00 -3.14 1.82
C LEU A 144 -9.78 -3.41 3.10
N THR A 145 -9.15 -3.98 4.13
CA THR A 145 -9.76 -4.14 5.46
C THR A 145 -10.08 -2.79 6.10
N THR A 146 -9.19 -1.81 5.99
CA THR A 146 -9.41 -0.44 6.51
C THR A 146 -10.57 0.25 5.79
N LEU A 147 -10.62 0.17 4.45
CA LEU A 147 -11.67 0.80 3.64
C LEU A 147 -13.04 0.14 3.88
N VAL A 148 -13.10 -1.19 3.97
CA VAL A 148 -14.32 -1.92 4.32
C VAL A 148 -14.78 -1.54 5.73
N GLY A 149 -13.84 -1.46 6.69
CA GLY A 149 -14.13 -1.00 8.05
C GLY A 149 -14.75 0.40 8.08
N LEU A 150 -14.18 1.35 7.35
CA LEU A 150 -14.70 2.73 7.25
C LEU A 150 -16.12 2.75 6.66
N ASN A 151 -16.37 1.98 5.60
CA ASN A 151 -17.69 1.91 4.96
C ASN A 151 -18.75 1.32 5.91
N ILE A 152 -18.39 0.28 6.68
CA ILE A 152 -19.29 -0.28 7.70
C ILE A 152 -19.65 0.78 8.75
N ILE A 153 -18.67 1.55 9.23
CA ILE A 153 -18.89 2.62 10.21
C ILE A 153 -19.83 3.69 9.65
N ILE A 154 -19.64 4.12 8.40
CA ILE A 154 -20.48 5.12 7.75
C ILE A 154 -21.93 4.61 7.63
N ILE A 155 -22.13 3.40 7.13
CA ILE A 155 -23.46 2.79 6.98
C ILE A 155 -24.15 2.67 8.34
N PHE A 156 -23.42 2.19 9.36
CA PHE A 156 -23.94 2.06 10.71
C PHE A 156 -24.34 3.42 11.30
N SER A 157 -23.52 4.46 11.08
CA SER A 157 -23.80 5.82 11.53
C SER A 157 -25.05 6.40 10.88
N ILE A 158 -25.23 6.21 9.56
CA ILE A 158 -26.43 6.65 8.83
C ILE A 158 -27.67 5.92 9.34
N ALA A 159 -27.59 4.61 9.54
CA ALA A 159 -28.69 3.81 10.05
C ALA A 159 -29.09 4.23 11.48
N LEU A 160 -28.12 4.45 12.36
CA LEU A 160 -28.35 4.94 13.72
C LEU A 160 -28.99 6.33 13.72
N PHE A 161 -28.47 7.25 12.91
CA PHE A 161 -29.03 8.59 12.79
C PHE A 161 -30.48 8.57 12.29
N SER A 162 -30.77 7.72 11.30
CA SER A 162 -32.13 7.51 10.77
C SER A 162 -33.08 6.94 11.83
N LEU A 163 -32.59 6.01 12.66
CA LEU A 163 -33.37 5.45 13.76
C LEU A 163 -33.69 6.53 14.81
N VAL A 164 -32.70 7.32 15.22
CA VAL A 164 -32.86 8.36 16.25
C VAL A 164 -33.83 9.43 15.78
N THR A 165 -33.69 9.90 14.54
CA THR A 165 -34.60 10.87 13.94
C THR A 165 -36.04 10.34 13.84
N LEU A 166 -36.22 9.06 13.50
CA LEU A 166 -37.53 8.41 13.50
C LEU A 166 -38.16 8.37 14.90
N ILE A 167 -37.39 8.00 15.93
CA ILE A 167 -37.88 7.95 17.32
C ILE A 167 -38.32 9.34 17.77
N ILE A 168 -37.51 10.37 17.52
CA ILE A 168 -37.86 11.76 17.85
C ILE A 168 -39.14 12.16 17.13
N PHE A 169 -39.25 11.87 15.83
CA PHE A 169 -40.44 12.18 15.06
C PHE A 169 -41.71 11.52 15.65
N VAL A 170 -41.66 10.22 15.95
CA VAL A 170 -42.79 9.52 16.59
C VAL A 170 -43.15 10.14 17.94
N LEU A 171 -42.15 10.43 18.78
CA LEU A 171 -42.39 11.07 20.09
C LEU A 171 -43.04 12.45 19.94
N THR A 172 -42.56 13.28 19.01
CA THR A 172 -43.17 14.60 18.74
C THR A 172 -44.61 14.47 18.24
N LEU A 173 -44.90 13.46 17.42
CA LEU A 173 -46.23 13.23 16.87
C LEU A 173 -47.21 12.73 17.93
N VAL A 174 -46.76 11.82 18.80
CA VAL A 174 -47.56 11.31 19.94
C VAL A 174 -47.81 12.43 20.95
N THR A 175 -46.79 13.22 21.31
CA THR A 175 -46.95 14.34 22.25
C THR A 175 -47.88 15.42 21.69
N ALA A 176 -47.70 15.81 20.42
CA ALA A 176 -48.61 16.75 19.75
C ALA A 176 -50.05 16.23 19.72
N SER A 177 -50.25 14.97 19.33
CA SER A 177 -51.59 14.33 19.29
C SER A 177 -52.25 14.30 20.67
N HIS A 178 -51.50 13.92 21.72
CA HIS A 178 -52.01 13.91 23.09
C HIS A 178 -52.37 15.32 23.58
N PHE A 179 -51.57 16.34 23.27
CA PHE A 179 -51.91 17.74 23.58
C PHE A 179 -53.18 18.19 22.86
N PHE A 180 -53.28 17.95 21.55
CA PHE A 180 -54.47 18.28 20.77
C PHE A 180 -55.74 17.58 21.27
N SER A 181 -55.62 16.33 21.73
CA SER A 181 -56.74 15.58 22.31
C SER A 181 -57.18 16.09 23.69
N LYS A 182 -56.30 16.76 24.45
CA LYS A 182 -56.64 17.34 25.77
C LYS A 182 -57.20 18.76 25.69
N THR A 183 -56.90 19.49 24.61
CA THR A 183 -57.37 20.88 24.40
C THR A 183 -58.71 20.97 23.64
N LYS A 184 -59.28 19.83 23.24
CA LYS A 184 -60.62 19.71 22.65
C LYS A 184 -61.60 19.23 23.71
#